data_AF-A0A3A8T4C3-F1
#
_entry.id   AF-A0A3A8T4C3-F1
#
_cell.length_a   1.000
_cell.length_b   1.000
_cell.length_c   1.000
_cell.angle_alpha   90.00
_cell.angle_beta   90.00
_cell.angle_gamma   90.00
#
_symmetry.space_group_name_H-M   'P 1'
#
loop_
_entity.id
_entity.type
_entity.pdbx_description
1 polymer ?
#
loop_
_entity_poly.entity_id
_entity_poly.type
_entity_poly.pdbx_seq_one_letter_code
_entity_poly.pdbx_strand_id
1 'polypeptide(L)'
;MLGCVVLAMGGGVFAALKLLGGGAGKTDVGNRKALASVQAQLRTVDACVIEYNQWTRSHHRQMHRRNVFITSCDAKGLVPRSAKVVLPEQWSHDTLSFKAERSSVNDEWSILVDTEAVPFPVLVAGLEELAPIVARDASEALEKSRAAEAASNAKYEEQQRQQEQQRRQNQESYPSR
;
A
#
# COMPACT_ATOMS: atom_id res chain seq x y z
N MET A 1 56.59 -8.77 1.31
CA MET A 1 55.94 -10.09 1.35
C MET A 1 54.69 -9.94 2.24
N LEU A 2 53.69 -9.15 1.83
CA LEU A 2 52.39 -9.62 1.29
C LEU A 2 52.12 -11.12 1.51
N GLY A 3 51.19 -11.42 2.41
CA GLY A 3 50.54 -12.73 2.59
C GLY A 3 49.09 -12.50 3.01
N CYS A 4 48.16 -12.86 2.13
CA CYS A 4 46.78 -12.41 2.04
C CYS A 4 45.87 -12.77 3.23
N VAL A 5 45.11 -11.79 3.72
CA VAL A 5 43.90 -12.02 4.54
C VAL A 5 42.76 -12.39 3.60
N VAL A 6 42.29 -13.64 3.68
CA VAL A 6 41.07 -14.07 2.99
C VAL A 6 39.87 -13.64 3.83
N LEU A 7 39.33 -12.47 3.50
CA LEU A 7 37.99 -12.07 3.90
C LEU A 7 36.99 -12.89 3.08
N ALA A 8 36.50 -13.98 3.67
CA ALA A 8 35.34 -14.70 3.13
C ALA A 8 34.11 -13.79 3.26
N MET A 9 33.82 -13.07 2.18
CA MET A 9 32.50 -12.51 1.92
C MET A 9 31.54 -13.66 1.60
N GLY A 10 30.36 -13.66 2.21
CA GLY A 10 29.25 -14.48 1.70
C GLY A 10 28.36 -15.01 2.80
N GLY A 11 27.15 -14.46 2.88
CA GLY A 11 26.08 -15.00 3.71
C GLY A 11 25.38 -13.95 4.57
N GLY A 12 24.94 -12.85 3.96
CA GLY A 12 23.95 -11.98 4.57
C GLY A 12 22.68 -12.77 4.81
N VAL A 13 22.49 -13.27 6.04
CA VAL A 13 21.19 -13.73 6.50
C VAL A 13 20.34 -12.47 6.64
N PHE A 14 19.59 -12.13 5.59
CA PHE A 14 18.45 -11.22 5.73
C PHE A 14 17.40 -11.95 6.58
N ALA A 15 17.59 -11.92 7.89
CA ALA A 15 16.52 -12.14 8.84
C ALA A 15 15.56 -10.96 8.65
N ALA A 16 14.59 -11.15 7.76
CA ALA A 16 13.46 -10.26 7.60
C ALA A 16 12.75 -10.18 8.96
N LEU A 17 13.05 -9.10 9.69
CA LEU A 17 12.34 -8.73 10.90
C LEU A 17 10.93 -8.30 10.47
N LYS A 18 10.05 -9.28 10.23
CA LYS A 18 8.61 -9.07 10.01
C LYS A 18 7.98 -8.64 11.33
N LEU A 19 8.22 -7.40 11.73
CA LEU A 19 7.54 -6.75 12.82
C LEU A 19 6.84 -5.52 12.25
N LEU A 20 5.62 -5.74 11.75
CA LEU A 20 4.44 -4.88 11.90
C LEU A 20 3.30 -5.46 11.04
N GLY A 21 2.39 -6.19 11.71
CA GLY A 21 0.99 -6.39 11.34
C GLY A 21 0.66 -6.87 9.92
N GLY A 22 0.39 -8.17 9.77
CA GLY A 22 -0.54 -8.65 8.74
C GLY A 22 -0.11 -9.90 7.99
N GLY A 23 -0.51 -11.08 8.47
CA GLY A 23 -0.56 -12.29 7.65
C GLY A 23 0.08 -13.52 8.28
N ALA A 24 -0.45 -14.01 9.41
CA ALA A 24 -0.40 -15.45 9.62
C ALA A 24 -1.21 -16.10 8.48
N GLY A 25 -0.60 -16.95 7.66
CA GLY A 25 -1.28 -17.70 6.59
C GLY A 25 -1.16 -17.16 5.16
N LYS A 26 -0.38 -16.12 4.89
CA LYS A 26 -0.12 -15.67 3.50
C LYS A 26 1.23 -16.15 2.99
N THR A 27 1.24 -16.60 1.74
CA THR A 27 2.43 -17.08 1.02
C THR A 27 2.89 -16.04 0.02
N ASP A 28 4.20 -15.77 -0.05
CA ASP A 28 4.79 -14.97 -1.12
C ASP A 28 4.95 -15.82 -2.38
N VAL A 29 4.32 -15.37 -3.46
CA VAL A 29 4.40 -16.00 -4.79
C VAL A 29 4.98 -15.07 -5.85
N GLY A 30 5.51 -13.91 -5.46
CA GLY A 30 5.98 -12.86 -6.38
C GLY A 30 7.08 -13.32 -7.33
N ASN A 31 7.94 -14.25 -6.91
CA ASN A 31 9.07 -14.76 -7.69
C ASN A 31 8.71 -15.90 -8.68
N ARG A 32 7.42 -16.26 -8.80
CA ARG A 32 6.99 -17.31 -9.72
C ARG A 32 7.13 -16.84 -11.17
N LYS A 33 7.68 -17.70 -12.03
CA LYS A 33 7.89 -17.40 -13.46
C LYS A 33 6.63 -16.90 -14.17
N ALA A 34 5.45 -17.43 -13.83
CA ALA A 34 4.17 -17.01 -14.38
C ALA A 34 3.83 -15.54 -14.08
N LEU A 35 4.37 -14.96 -13.00
CA LEU A 35 4.16 -13.57 -12.60
C LEU A 35 5.26 -12.62 -13.09
N ALA A 36 6.21 -13.08 -13.92
CA ALA A 36 7.31 -12.22 -14.37
C ALA A 36 6.84 -10.99 -15.17
N SER A 37 5.80 -11.15 -16.02
CA SER A 37 5.19 -10.02 -16.74
C SER A 37 4.50 -9.05 -15.78
N VAL A 38 3.76 -9.58 -14.80
CA VAL A 38 3.13 -8.79 -13.73
C VAL A 38 4.17 -8.00 -12.95
N GLN A 39 5.28 -8.61 -12.56
CA GLN A 39 6.39 -7.93 -11.89
C GLN A 39 6.94 -6.78 -12.72
N ALA A 40 7.19 -7.00 -14.02
CA ALA A 40 7.71 -5.97 -14.90
C ALA A 40 6.77 -4.76 -15.02
N GLN A 41 5.46 -5.00 -15.09
CA GLN A 41 4.46 -3.92 -15.14
C GLN A 41 4.35 -3.19 -13.80
N LEU A 42 4.25 -3.92 -12.68
CA LEU A 42 4.09 -3.30 -11.36
C LEU A 42 5.35 -2.54 -10.92
N ARG A 43 6.53 -2.83 -11.46
CA ARG A 43 7.76 -2.06 -11.19
C ARG A 43 7.64 -0.59 -11.59
N THR A 44 6.81 -0.25 -12.57
CA THR A 44 6.65 1.15 -13.02
C THR A 44 5.77 1.98 -12.09
N VAL A 45 5.11 1.34 -11.12
CA VAL A 45 4.19 2.00 -10.19
C VAL A 45 5.01 2.62 -9.06
N ASP A 46 4.90 3.92 -8.79
CA ASP A 46 5.57 4.59 -7.67
C ASP A 46 4.86 4.33 -6.32
N ALA A 47 4.82 3.06 -5.92
CA ALA A 47 4.18 2.61 -4.70
C ALA A 47 4.99 1.53 -3.99
N CYS A 48 4.75 1.37 -2.69
CA CYS A 48 5.34 0.32 -1.88
C CYS A 48 4.32 -0.70 -1.38
N VAL A 49 3.03 -0.38 -1.45
CA VAL A 49 1.95 -1.32 -1.11
C VAL A 49 0.84 -1.22 -2.15
N ILE A 50 0.39 -2.37 -2.65
CA ILE A 50 -0.81 -2.51 -3.49
C ILE A 50 -1.70 -3.56 -2.84
N GLU A 51 -2.96 -3.21 -2.58
CA GLU A 51 -3.91 -4.08 -1.92
C GLU A 51 -5.19 -4.19 -2.71
N TYR A 52 -5.64 -5.44 -2.91
CA TYR A 52 -6.95 -5.73 -3.46
C TYR A 52 -7.69 -6.73 -2.58
N ASN A 53 -8.95 -6.43 -2.27
CA ASN A 53 -9.90 -7.32 -1.60
C ASN A 53 -9.38 -7.93 -0.27
N GLN A 54 -8.58 -7.16 0.50
CA GLN A 54 -7.98 -7.61 1.77
C GLN A 54 -8.98 -7.67 2.95
N TRP A 55 -10.18 -7.10 2.79
CA TRP A 55 -11.14 -6.91 3.85
C TRP A 55 -12.16 -8.04 3.86
N THR A 56 -11.76 -9.21 4.39
CA THR A 56 -12.52 -10.46 4.27
C THR A 56 -13.87 -10.45 4.99
N ARG A 57 -14.14 -9.52 5.92
CA ARG A 57 -15.32 -9.58 6.82
C ARG A 57 -16.10 -8.27 7.03
N SER A 58 -15.91 -7.23 6.21
CA SER A 58 -16.62 -5.95 6.43
C SER A 58 -17.71 -5.68 5.40
N HIS A 59 -18.80 -5.01 5.82
CA HIS A 59 -19.82 -4.43 4.94
C HIS A 59 -19.20 -3.48 3.89
N HIS A 60 -18.06 -2.88 4.21
CA HIS A 60 -17.29 -2.00 3.32
C HIS A 60 -16.59 -2.75 2.17
N ARG A 61 -16.49 -4.09 2.22
CA ARG A 61 -15.91 -4.90 1.14
C ARG A 61 -16.65 -4.68 -0.17
N GLN A 62 -17.99 -4.70 -0.15
CA GLN A 62 -18.79 -4.50 -1.35
C GLN A 62 -18.62 -3.08 -1.93
N MET A 63 -18.50 -2.07 -1.05
CA MET A 63 -18.27 -0.68 -1.45
C MET A 63 -16.90 -0.46 -2.10
N HIS A 64 -15.94 -1.36 -1.88
CA HIS A 64 -14.56 -1.24 -2.35
C HIS A 64 -14.13 -2.37 -3.27
N ARG A 65 -15.08 -3.18 -3.75
CA ARG A 65 -14.80 -4.36 -4.59
C ARG A 65 -14.10 -4.02 -5.91
N ARG A 66 -14.28 -2.78 -6.39
CA ARG A 66 -13.61 -2.25 -7.58
C ARG A 66 -12.46 -1.29 -7.26
N ASN A 67 -12.01 -1.21 -6.02
CA ASN A 67 -10.91 -0.33 -5.66
C ASN A 67 -9.66 -1.15 -5.39
N VAL A 68 -8.59 -0.82 -6.10
CA VAL A 68 -7.23 -1.19 -5.73
C VAL A 68 -6.66 -0.06 -4.89
N PHE A 69 -6.18 -0.39 -3.70
CA PHE A 69 -5.57 0.56 -2.80
C PHE A 69 -4.07 0.58 -3.02
N ILE A 70 -3.51 1.78 -3.14
CA ILE A 70 -2.09 1.97 -3.44
C ILE A 70 -1.53 2.93 -2.41
N THR A 71 -0.45 2.56 -1.74
CA THR A 71 0.28 3.43 -0.81
C THR A 71 1.65 3.73 -1.38
N SER A 72 1.98 5.02 -1.49
CA SER A 72 3.29 5.46 -1.99
C SER A 72 4.40 5.07 -1.01
N CYS A 73 5.62 4.95 -1.54
CA CYS A 73 6.79 4.63 -0.72
C CYS A 73 7.17 5.76 0.24
N ASP A 74 6.82 7.01 -0.09
CA ASP A 74 7.07 8.19 0.73
C ASP A 74 5.96 8.46 1.76
N ALA A 75 4.90 7.65 1.80
CA ALA A 75 3.79 7.82 2.71
C ALA A 75 4.27 7.73 4.18
N LYS A 76 3.92 8.74 4.98
CA LYS A 76 4.34 8.87 6.38
C LYS A 76 3.18 8.58 7.33
N GLY A 77 3.51 8.22 8.57
CA GLY A 77 2.56 8.04 9.67
C GLY A 77 2.25 6.57 9.99
N LEU A 78 1.58 6.36 11.12
CA LEU A 78 1.21 5.02 11.62
C LEU A 78 0.16 4.32 10.73
N VAL A 79 -0.67 5.12 10.05
CA VAL A 79 -1.68 4.64 9.09
C VAL A 79 -1.56 5.48 7.82
N PRO A 80 -0.67 5.10 6.90
CA PRO A 80 -0.45 5.88 5.69
C PRO A 80 -1.70 5.89 4.81
N ARG A 81 -2.00 7.05 4.21
CA ARG A 81 -3.20 7.22 3.39
C ARG A 81 -3.02 6.55 2.03
N SER A 82 -3.88 5.60 1.71
CA SER A 82 -3.87 4.94 0.40
C SER A 82 -4.67 5.73 -0.65
N ALA A 83 -4.09 5.84 -1.83
CA ALA A 83 -4.77 6.20 -3.06
C ALA A 83 -5.67 5.06 -3.55
N LYS A 84 -6.64 5.39 -4.42
CA LYS A 84 -7.60 4.44 -4.98
C LYS A 84 -7.51 4.45 -6.50
N VAL A 85 -7.15 3.31 -7.08
CA VAL A 85 -7.36 3.04 -8.50
C VAL A 85 -8.70 2.33 -8.66
N VAL A 86 -9.59 2.90 -9.46
CA VAL A 86 -10.92 2.37 -9.70
C VAL A 86 -10.89 1.44 -10.89
N LEU A 87 -11.27 0.19 -10.68
CA LEU A 87 -11.33 -0.84 -11.71
C LEU A 87 -12.55 -0.63 -12.62
N PRO A 88 -12.44 -1.04 -13.90
CA PRO A 88 -13.56 -0.99 -14.84
C PRO A 88 -14.80 -1.71 -14.35
N GLU A 89 -15.97 -1.36 -14.89
CA GLU A 89 -17.25 -2.00 -14.52
C GLU A 89 -17.28 -3.49 -14.85
N GLN A 90 -16.62 -3.90 -15.93
CA GLN A 90 -16.49 -5.29 -16.36
C GLN A 90 -15.50 -6.13 -15.54
N TRP A 91 -14.91 -5.58 -14.47
CA TRP A 91 -14.01 -6.32 -13.60
C TRP A 91 -14.73 -7.50 -12.93
N SER A 92 -14.24 -8.71 -13.16
CA SER A 92 -14.91 -9.96 -12.79
C SER A 92 -14.12 -10.85 -11.82
N HIS A 93 -12.91 -10.44 -11.40
CA HIS A 93 -12.05 -11.23 -10.51
C HIS A 93 -12.39 -10.99 -9.03
N ASP A 94 -13.63 -11.28 -8.68
CA ASP A 94 -14.19 -10.98 -7.36
C ASP A 94 -13.59 -11.79 -6.20
N THR A 95 -13.07 -12.96 -6.54
CA THR A 95 -12.40 -13.89 -5.61
C THR A 95 -10.92 -13.59 -5.45
N LEU A 96 -10.33 -12.78 -6.33
CA LEU A 96 -8.95 -12.34 -6.21
C LEU A 96 -8.78 -11.55 -4.90
N SER A 97 -7.75 -11.89 -4.13
CA SER A 97 -7.33 -11.13 -2.95
C SER A 97 -5.82 -11.27 -2.81
N PHE A 98 -5.12 -10.14 -2.77
CA PHE A 98 -3.67 -10.15 -2.58
C PHE A 98 -3.20 -8.83 -1.96
N LYS A 99 -2.02 -8.88 -1.36
CA LYS A 99 -1.24 -7.70 -0.96
C LYS A 99 0.11 -7.82 -1.65
N ALA A 100 0.48 -6.86 -2.48
CA ALA A 100 1.84 -6.71 -2.95
C ALA A 100 2.56 -5.68 -2.09
N GLU A 101 3.77 -5.98 -1.65
CA GLU A 101 4.60 -5.09 -0.86
C GLU A 101 6.05 -5.09 -1.33
N ARG A 102 6.72 -3.95 -1.18
CA ARG A 102 8.17 -3.81 -1.37
C ARG A 102 8.71 -2.69 -0.49
N SER A 103 10.00 -2.71 -0.20
CA SER A 103 10.66 -1.72 0.67
C SER A 103 10.97 -0.40 -0.02
N SER A 104 11.19 -0.42 -1.34
CA SER A 104 11.50 0.76 -2.14
C SER A 104 11.02 0.59 -3.58
N VAL A 105 11.02 1.69 -4.33
CA VAL A 105 10.62 1.70 -5.75
C VAL A 105 11.50 0.83 -6.66
N ASN A 106 12.71 0.49 -6.20
CA ASN A 106 13.67 -0.30 -6.97
C ASN A 106 13.61 -1.79 -6.65
N ASP A 107 12.88 -2.18 -5.60
CA ASP A 107 12.78 -3.56 -5.16
C ASP A 107 11.70 -4.32 -5.95
N GLU A 108 11.87 -5.65 -6.01
CA GLU A 108 10.82 -6.53 -6.51
C GLU A 108 9.62 -6.58 -5.55
N TRP A 109 8.45 -6.85 -6.09
CA TRP A 109 7.24 -7.00 -5.28
C TRP A 109 7.18 -8.39 -4.65
N SER A 110 7.06 -8.44 -3.33
CA SER A 110 6.52 -9.62 -2.64
C SER A 110 5.01 -9.64 -2.85
N ILE A 111 4.48 -10.69 -3.49
CA ILE A 111 3.05 -10.82 -3.76
C ILE A 111 2.49 -11.84 -2.78
N LEU A 112 1.86 -11.33 -1.72
CA LEU A 112 1.33 -12.11 -0.61
C LEU A 112 -0.13 -12.50 -0.87
N VAL A 113 -0.40 -13.80 -0.85
CA VAL A 113 -1.72 -14.38 -1.11
C VAL A 113 -2.08 -15.44 -0.07
N ASP A 114 -3.37 -15.51 0.29
CA ASP A 114 -3.92 -16.67 1.01
C ASP A 114 -4.16 -17.79 -0.02
N THR A 115 -3.26 -18.77 -0.03
CA THR A 115 -3.29 -19.87 -1.01
C THR A 115 -4.43 -20.86 -0.80
N GLU A 116 -5.06 -20.86 0.38
CA GLU A 116 -6.26 -21.69 0.62
C GLU A 116 -7.51 -21.02 0.03
N ALA A 117 -7.53 -19.69 -0.02
CA ALA A 117 -8.66 -18.91 -0.53
C ALA A 117 -8.57 -18.56 -2.03
N VAL A 118 -7.35 -18.38 -2.56
CA VAL A 118 -7.12 -17.92 -3.94
C VAL A 118 -6.30 -18.95 -4.72
N PRO A 119 -6.92 -19.71 -5.64
CA PRO A 119 -6.19 -20.63 -6.51
C PRO A 119 -5.18 -19.87 -7.38
N PHE A 120 -3.98 -20.44 -7.54
CA PHE A 120 -2.90 -19.81 -8.29
C PHE A 120 -3.28 -19.40 -9.74
N PRO A 121 -4.05 -20.18 -10.52
CA PRO A 121 -4.49 -19.73 -11.84
C PRO A 121 -5.40 -18.49 -11.81
N VAL A 122 -6.26 -18.39 -10.80
CA VAL A 122 -7.12 -17.20 -10.59
C VAL A 122 -6.28 -15.99 -10.23
N LEU A 123 -5.25 -16.18 -9.39
CA LEU A 123 -4.29 -15.13 -9.07
C LEU A 123 -3.57 -14.61 -10.32
N VAL A 124 -3.05 -15.51 -11.16
CA VAL A 124 -2.33 -15.13 -12.38
C VAL A 124 -3.23 -14.36 -13.33
N ALA A 125 -4.40 -14.90 -13.68
CA ALA A 125 -5.34 -14.25 -14.59
C ALA A 125 -5.78 -12.87 -14.08
N GLY A 126 -6.12 -12.78 -12.79
CA GLY A 126 -6.50 -11.51 -12.18
C GLY A 126 -5.37 -10.48 -12.16
N LEU A 127 -4.14 -10.89 -11.85
CA LEU A 127 -3.00 -9.99 -11.85
C LEU A 127 -2.57 -9.55 -13.26
N GLU A 128 -2.70 -10.40 -14.27
CA GLU A 128 -2.41 -10.05 -15.67
C GLU A 128 -3.35 -8.97 -16.21
N GLU A 129 -4.63 -8.97 -15.79
CA GLU A 129 -5.59 -7.92 -16.13
C GLU A 129 -5.46 -6.67 -15.26
N LEU A 130 -5.11 -6.83 -13.97
CA LEU A 130 -5.02 -5.74 -13.01
C LEU A 130 -3.74 -4.91 -13.16
N ALA A 131 -2.60 -5.56 -13.37
CA ALA A 131 -1.31 -4.89 -13.47
C ALA A 131 -1.27 -3.74 -14.50
N PRO A 132 -1.81 -3.88 -15.74
CA PRO A 132 -1.77 -2.79 -16.70
C PRO A 132 -2.71 -1.63 -16.32
N ILE A 133 -3.83 -1.91 -15.63
CA ILE A 133 -4.74 -0.87 -15.11
C ILE A 133 -4.02 -0.07 -14.02
N VAL A 134 -3.41 -0.76 -13.07
CA VAL A 134 -2.67 -0.12 -11.98
C VAL A 134 -1.48 0.68 -12.50
N ALA A 135 -0.69 0.11 -13.43
CA ALA A 135 0.45 0.80 -14.03
C ALA A 135 0.04 2.10 -14.74
N ARG A 136 -1.13 2.12 -15.38
CA ARG A 136 -1.66 3.31 -16.06
C ARG A 136 -2.20 4.36 -15.09
N ASP A 137 -2.99 3.95 -14.09
CA ASP A 137 -3.84 4.87 -13.33
C ASP A 137 -3.25 5.25 -11.96
N ALA A 138 -2.20 4.56 -11.50
CA ALA A 138 -1.64 4.78 -10.16
C ALA A 138 -1.09 6.20 -9.95
N SER A 139 -0.41 6.77 -10.94
CA SER A 139 0.17 8.13 -10.79
C SER A 139 -0.91 9.17 -10.51
N GLU A 140 -1.99 9.16 -11.30
CA GLU A 140 -3.12 10.08 -11.12
C GLU A 140 -3.82 9.83 -9.78
N ALA A 141 -4.01 8.57 -9.38
CA ALA A 141 -4.62 8.23 -8.10
C ALA A 141 -3.77 8.74 -6.91
N LEU A 142 -2.45 8.60 -6.98
CA LEU A 142 -1.51 9.08 -5.95
C LEU A 142 -1.50 10.60 -5.87
N GLU A 143 -1.53 11.31 -6.99
CA GLU A 143 -1.66 12.77 -7.02
C GLU A 143 -2.96 13.26 -6.39
N LYS A 144 -4.09 12.66 -6.76
CA LYS A 144 -5.39 12.97 -6.15
C LYS A 144 -5.40 12.71 -4.64
N SER A 145 -4.76 11.63 -4.19
CA SER A 145 -4.63 11.31 -2.77
C SER A 145 -3.84 12.39 -2.02
N ARG A 146 -2.67 12.78 -2.55
CA ARG A 146 -1.82 13.84 -1.96
C ARG A 146 -2.55 15.18 -1.90
N ALA A 147 -3.25 15.56 -2.97
CA ALA A 147 -4.04 16.80 -2.99
C ALA A 147 -5.19 16.77 -1.96
N ALA A 148 -5.89 15.65 -1.85
CA ALA A 148 -6.96 15.47 -0.87
C ALA A 148 -6.43 15.51 0.58
N GLU A 149 -5.25 14.94 0.82
CA GLU A 149 -4.59 14.99 2.12
C GLU A 149 -4.17 16.41 2.49
N ALA A 150 -3.52 17.14 1.58
CA ALA A 150 -3.13 18.53 1.80
C ALA A 150 -4.35 19.42 2.11
N ALA A 151 -5.44 19.26 1.36
CA ALA A 151 -6.68 19.99 1.60
C ALA A 151 -7.33 19.62 2.95
N SER A 152 -7.28 18.34 3.34
CA SER A 152 -7.78 17.87 4.63
C SER A 152 -6.96 18.44 5.79
N ASN A 153 -5.64 18.46 5.67
CA ASN A 153 -4.73 18.98 6.70
C ASN A 153 -4.91 20.50 6.87
N ALA A 154 -5.01 21.24 5.76
CA ALA A 154 -5.26 22.68 5.81
C ALA A 154 -6.58 23.00 6.53
N LYS A 155 -7.66 22.26 6.25
CA LYS A 155 -8.95 22.42 6.94
C LYS A 155 -8.84 22.09 8.43
N TYR A 156 -8.12 21.03 8.77
CA TYR A 156 -7.91 20.63 10.16
C TYR A 156 -7.14 21.71 10.94
N GLU A 157 -6.06 22.24 10.38
CA GLU A 157 -5.29 23.33 10.98
C GLU A 157 -6.09 24.62 11.16
N GLU A 158 -6.95 24.96 10.19
CA GLU A 158 -7.84 26.11 10.31
C GLU A 158 -8.84 25.91 11.45
N GLN A 159 -9.45 24.73 11.55
CA GLN A 159 -10.35 24.38 12.64
C GLN A 159 -9.65 24.44 14.00
N GLN A 160 -8.41 23.95 14.11
CA GLN A 160 -7.62 24.04 15.34
C GLN A 160 -7.37 25.50 15.73
N ARG A 161 -6.97 26.35 14.77
CA ARG A 161 -6.77 27.79 15.02
C ARG A 161 -8.04 28.48 15.51
N GLN A 162 -9.19 28.18 14.90
CA GLN A 162 -10.47 28.73 15.33
C GLN A 162 -10.85 28.26 16.74
N GLN A 163 -10.65 26.97 17.05
CA GLN A 163 -10.92 26.43 18.38
C GLN A 163 -9.99 27.02 19.45
N GLU A 164 -8.71 27.20 19.14
CA GLU A 164 -7.76 27.85 20.05
C GLU A 164 -8.12 29.32 20.31
N GLN A 165 -8.53 30.04 19.28
CA GLN A 165 -8.95 31.44 19.42
C GLN A 165 -10.23 31.56 20.26
N GLN A 166 -11.23 30.69 20.02
CA GLN A 166 -12.42 30.61 20.87
C GLN A 166 -12.06 30.26 22.31
N ARG A 167 -11.13 29.33 22.52
CA ARG A 167 -10.67 28.94 23.86
C ARG A 167 -10.00 30.09 24.60
N ARG A 168 -9.17 30.89 23.93
CA ARG A 168 -8.53 32.09 24.51
C ARG A 168 -9.56 33.16 24.86
N GLN A 169 -10.48 33.47 23.94
CA GLN A 169 -11.56 34.43 24.21
C GLN A 169 -12.41 34.00 25.41
N ASN A 170 -12.75 32.71 25.50
CA ASN A 170 -13.48 32.17 26.64
C ASN A 170 -12.69 32.32 27.94
N GLN A 171 -11.38 32.03 27.95
CA GLN A 171 -10.52 32.20 29.13
C GLN A 171 -10.40 33.66 29.58
N GLU A 172 -10.26 34.59 28.63
CA GLU A 172 -10.20 36.03 28.90
C GLU A 172 -11.54 36.62 29.38
N SER A 173 -12.66 35.96 29.07
CA SER A 173 -14.01 36.41 29.48
C SER A 173 -14.39 36.05 30.92
N TYR A 174 -13.62 35.18 31.59
CA TYR A 174 -13.89 34.79 32.98
C TYR A 174 -13.20 35.75 33.97
N PRO A 175 -13.91 36.27 35.01
CA PRO A 175 -13.31 37.16 35.99
C PRO A 175 -12.23 36.44 36.81
N SER A 176 -11.03 37.03 36.92
CA SER A 176 -10.03 36.64 37.91
C SER A 176 -10.46 37.08 39.31
N ARG A 177 -10.33 36.19 40.31
CA ARG A 177 -10.52 36.53 41.73
C ARG A 177 -9.54 37.59 42.21
#